data_AF-S8E797-F1
#
_entry.id   AF-S8E797-F1
#
_cell.length_a   1.000
_cell.length_b   1.000
_cell.length_c   1.000
_cell.angle_alpha   90.00
_cell.angle_beta   90.00
_cell.angle_gamma   90.00
#
_symmetry.space_group_name_H-M   'P 1'
#
loop_
_entity.id
_entity.type
_entity.pdbx_description
1 polymer ?
#
loop_
_entity_poly.entity_id
_entity_poly.type
_entity_poly.pdbx_seq_one_letter_code
_entity_poly.pdbx_strand_id
1 'polypeptide(L)'
;IEILCHDINVHIPHHISPRIPSYNLRAAHQSLRDNWGKYLNEATWNWRLMKTILTVCHIYDEDRNYVGFDEIAAPEEVRPIAFLKRVMP
;
A
#
# COMPACT_ATOMS: atom_id res chain seq x y z
N ILE A 1 -2.59 5.13 13.01
CA ILE A 1 -2.59 4.36 11.73
C ILE A 1 -1.40 3.40 11.72
N GLU A 2 -0.28 3.87 12.25
CA GLU A 2 0.99 3.16 12.47
C GLU A 2 0.81 1.75 13.06
N ILE A 3 0.01 1.60 14.12
CA ILE A 3 -0.24 0.28 14.74
C ILE A 3 -1.01 -0.65 13.79
N LEU A 4 -2.03 -0.14 13.11
CA LEU A 4 -2.87 -0.94 12.19
C LEU A 4 -2.10 -1.34 10.92
N CYS A 5 -1.22 -0.47 10.47
CA CYS A 5 -0.47 -0.63 9.23
C CYS A 5 0.99 -1.03 9.46
N HIS A 6 1.36 -1.44 10.68
CA HIS A 6 2.74 -1.84 11.04
C HIS A 6 3.82 -0.87 10.53
N ASP A 7 3.59 0.43 10.69
CA ASP A 7 4.48 1.51 10.24
C ASP A 7 4.81 1.49 8.72
N ILE A 8 3.96 0.87 7.89
CA ILE A 8 4.15 0.84 6.43
C ILE A 8 4.25 2.24 5.83
N ASN A 9 3.61 3.24 6.44
CA ASN A 9 3.61 4.63 5.98
C ASN A 9 4.99 5.30 6.04
N VAL A 10 5.93 4.76 6.82
CA VAL A 10 7.33 5.24 6.86
C VAL A 10 8.31 4.22 6.28
N HIS A 11 7.84 3.19 5.59
CA HIS A 11 8.65 2.05 5.16
C HIS A 11 9.47 2.30 3.88
N ILE A 12 9.17 3.37 3.12
CA ILE A 12 9.87 3.74 1.88
C ILE A 12 11.41 3.67 1.98
N PRO A 13 12.08 4.20 3.04
CA PRO A 13 13.53 4.11 3.15
C PRO A 13 14.07 2.67 3.14
N HIS A 14 13.31 1.71 3.66
CA HIS A 14 13.71 0.29 3.67
C HIS A 14 13.80 -0.30 2.26
N HIS A 15 12.95 0.15 1.33
CA HIS A 15 12.99 -0.28 -0.08
C HIS A 15 14.20 0.32 -0.83
N ILE A 16 14.69 1.49 -0.42
CA ILE A 16 15.90 2.09 -0.97
C ILE A 16 17.14 1.37 -0.45
N SER A 17 17.16 1.08 0.85
CA SER A 17 18.24 0.36 1.50
C SER A 17 17.71 -0.52 2.63
N PRO A 18 17.68 -1.86 2.46
CA PRO A 18 17.18 -2.77 3.49
C PRO A 18 18.08 -2.81 4.74
N ARG A 19 19.27 -2.19 4.68
CA ARG A 19 20.17 -2.02 5.84
C ARG A 19 19.65 -1.01 6.86
N ILE A 20 18.70 -0.15 6.49
CA ILE A 20 18.09 0.80 7.42
C ILE A 20 17.15 -0.01 8.35
N PRO A 21 17.45 -0.09 9.65
CA PRO A 21 16.63 -0.84 10.58
C PRO A 21 15.28 -0.16 10.82
N SER A 22 14.27 -0.93 11.19
CA SER A 22 12.88 -0.46 11.39
C SER A 22 12.78 0.73 12.35
N TYR A 23 13.55 0.73 13.44
CA TYR A 23 13.58 1.80 14.44
C TYR A 23 14.15 3.13 13.91
N ASN A 24 14.87 3.12 12.79
CA ASN A 24 15.38 4.33 12.13
C ASN A 24 14.52 4.80 10.94
N LEU A 25 13.45 4.07 10.59
CA LEU A 25 12.65 4.39 9.40
C LEU A 25 12.00 5.76 9.48
N ARG A 26 11.58 6.22 10.67
CA ARG A 26 10.99 7.56 10.83
C ARG A 26 11.98 8.67 10.52
N ALA A 27 13.20 8.57 11.05
CA ALA A 27 14.25 9.55 10.80
C ALA A 27 14.68 9.52 9.32
N ALA A 28 14.84 8.33 8.75
CA ALA A 28 15.18 8.18 7.34
C ALA A 28 14.06 8.70 6.42
N HIS A 29 12.79 8.43 6.74
CA HIS A 29 11.65 8.94 5.99
C HIS A 29 11.58 10.47 6.06
N GLN A 30 11.83 11.07 7.22
CA GLN A 30 11.93 12.52 7.33
C GLN A 30 13.04 13.09 6.45
N SER A 31 14.24 12.48 6.45
CA SER A 31 15.31 12.86 5.54
C SER A 31 14.90 12.78 4.07
N LEU A 32 14.12 11.75 3.68
CA LEU A 32 13.57 11.68 2.33
C LEU A 32 12.63 12.86 2.02
N ARG A 33 11.75 13.23 2.95
CA ARG A 33 10.82 14.36 2.76
C ARG A 33 11.55 15.68 2.63
N ASP A 34 12.55 15.92 3.47
CA ASP A 34 13.29 17.19 3.50
C ASP A 34 14.12 17.39 2.21
N ASN A 35 14.69 16.32 1.66
CA ASN A 35 15.59 16.40 0.50
C ASN A 35 14.90 16.12 -0.84
N TRP A 36 13.87 15.27 -0.84
CA TRP A 36 13.22 14.75 -2.04
C TRP A 36 11.69 14.79 -2.00
N GLY A 37 11.07 15.52 -1.07
CA GLY A 37 9.62 15.57 -0.89
C GLY A 37 8.81 15.85 -2.17
N LYS A 38 9.35 16.66 -3.10
CA LYS A 38 8.73 16.91 -4.41
C LYS A 38 8.60 15.68 -5.32
N TYR A 39 9.33 14.61 -5.02
CA TYR A 39 9.30 13.34 -5.74
C TYR A 39 8.64 12.22 -4.95
N LEU A 40 8.20 12.50 -3.71
CA LEU A 40 7.47 11.55 -2.90
C LEU A 40 5.97 11.69 -3.16
N ASN A 41 5.30 10.55 -3.32
CA ASN A 41 3.85 10.49 -3.35
C ASN A 41 3.36 10.20 -1.94
N GLU A 42 2.97 11.25 -1.22
CA GLU A 42 2.36 11.14 0.10
C GLU A 42 0.85 11.35 0.01
N ALA A 43 0.09 10.59 0.78
CA ALA A 43 -1.35 10.73 0.91
C ALA A 43 -1.73 10.89 2.37
N THR A 44 -2.70 11.76 2.64
CA THR A 44 -3.32 11.83 3.97
C THR A 44 -4.32 10.70 4.12
N TRP A 45 -4.37 10.11 5.31
CA TRP A 45 -5.29 9.03 5.59
C TRP A 45 -6.73 9.48 5.43
N ASN A 46 -7.50 8.70 4.69
CA ASN A 46 -8.94 8.84 4.57
C ASN A 46 -9.55 7.49 4.18
N TRP A 47 -10.87 7.36 4.36
CA TRP A 47 -11.54 6.09 4.10
C TRP A 47 -11.53 5.67 2.63
N ARG A 48 -11.53 6.63 1.70
CA ARG A 48 -11.43 6.36 0.26
C ARG A 48 -10.10 5.69 -0.09
N LEU A 49 -9.01 6.19 0.50
CA LEU A 49 -7.68 5.59 0.38
C LEU A 49 -7.68 4.17 0.96
N MET A 50 -8.23 3.97 2.15
CA MET A 50 -8.30 2.64 2.77
C MET A 50 -9.10 1.66 1.94
N LYS A 51 -10.26 2.07 1.40
CA LYS A 51 -11.06 1.25 0.49
C LYS A 51 -10.27 0.86 -0.74
N THR A 52 -9.54 1.81 -1.33
CA THR A 52 -8.69 1.55 -2.51
C THR A 52 -7.62 0.50 -2.17
N ILE A 53 -6.85 0.70 -1.09
CA ILE A 53 -5.78 -0.21 -0.66
C ILE A 53 -6.31 -1.63 -0.42
N LEU A 54 -7.49 -1.76 0.17
CA LEU A 54 -8.04 -3.07 0.56
C LEU A 54 -8.83 -3.77 -0.54
N THR A 55 -9.21 -3.08 -1.62
CA THR A 55 -10.13 -3.63 -2.63
C THR A 55 -9.62 -3.57 -4.07
N VAL A 56 -8.55 -2.84 -4.33
CA VAL A 56 -7.93 -2.68 -5.65
C VAL A 56 -6.57 -3.36 -5.64
N CYS A 57 -6.60 -4.69 -5.62
CA CYS A 57 -5.41 -5.53 -5.64
C CYS A 57 -5.14 -6.00 -7.08
N HIS A 58 -3.87 -6.04 -7.46
CA HIS A 58 -3.46 -6.55 -8.77
C HIS A 58 -2.48 -7.71 -8.60
N ILE A 59 -2.48 -8.58 -9.60
CA ILE A 59 -1.57 -9.71 -9.71
C ILE A 59 -0.92 -9.67 -11.08
N TYR A 60 0.33 -10.15 -11.15
CA TYR A 60 1.07 -10.19 -12.40
C TYR A 60 0.55 -11.33 -13.28
N ASP A 61 0.21 -10.99 -14.52
CA ASP A 61 -0.11 -11.88 -15.63
C ASP A 61 0.92 -11.66 -16.76
N GLU A 62 1.39 -12.73 -17.39
CA GLU A 62 2.47 -12.65 -18.38
C GLU A 62 2.05 -11.90 -19.66
N ASP A 63 0.83 -12.12 -20.14
CA ASP A 63 0.32 -11.56 -21.39
C ASP A 63 -0.26 -10.15 -21.20
N ARG A 64 -0.89 -9.91 -20.04
CA ARG A 64 -1.67 -8.68 -19.75
C ARG A 64 -1.00 -7.77 -18.71
N ASN A 65 0.15 -8.18 -18.17
CA ASN A 65 0.84 -7.49 -17.07
C ASN A 65 -0.04 -7.47 -15.79
N TYR A 66 -0.04 -6.40 -15.00
CA TYR A 66 -0.83 -6.33 -13.77
C TYR A 66 -2.34 -6.26 -14.05
N VAL A 67 -3.06 -7.36 -13.77
CA VAL A 67 -4.52 -7.47 -13.88
C VAL A 67 -5.18 -7.43 -12.51
N GLY A 68 -6.46 -7.08 -12.44
CA GLY A 68 -7.22 -7.10 -11.19
C GLY A 68 -7.27 -8.51 -10.61
N PHE A 69 -7.00 -8.64 -9.30
CA PHE A 69 -7.08 -9.93 -8.61
C PHE A 69 -8.47 -10.56 -8.75
N ASP A 70 -9.52 -9.74 -8.72
CA ASP A 70 -10.91 -10.17 -8.87
C ASP A 70 -11.31 -10.56 -10.30
N GLU A 71 -10.45 -10.32 -11.30
CA GLU A 71 -10.67 -10.79 -12.67
C GLU A 71 -10.32 -12.27 -12.85
N ILE A 72 -9.35 -12.77 -12.08
CA ILE A 72 -8.78 -14.12 -12.28
C ILE A 72 -8.98 -15.06 -11.10
N ALA A 73 -9.19 -14.55 -9.90
CA ALA A 73 -9.35 -15.36 -8.70
C ALA A 73 -10.71 -16.07 -8.66
N ALA A 74 -10.76 -17.22 -7.99
CA ALA A 74 -12.00 -17.98 -7.87
C ALA A 74 -13.04 -17.21 -7.03
N PRO A 75 -14.36 -17.40 -7.25
CA PRO A 75 -15.39 -16.60 -6.59
C PRO A 75 -15.30 -16.61 -5.05
N GLU A 76 -14.86 -17.71 -4.45
CA GLU A 76 -14.61 -17.85 -3.02
C GLU A 76 -13.47 -16.97 -2.48
N GLU A 77 -12.42 -16.78 -3.27
CA GLU A 77 -11.25 -15.97 -2.93
C GLU A 77 -11.56 -14.48 -3.06
N VAL A 78 -12.49 -14.12 -3.96
CA VAL A 78 -12.91 -12.73 -4.19
C VAL A 78 -13.92 -12.25 -3.14
N ARG A 79 -14.60 -13.14 -2.40
CA ARG A 79 -15.65 -12.76 -1.43
C ARG A 79 -15.22 -11.67 -0.44
N PRO A 80 -14.01 -11.71 0.16
CA PRO A 80 -13.58 -10.66 1.09
C PRO A 80 -13.50 -9.29 0.41
N ILE A 81 -12.93 -9.21 -0.80
CA ILE A 81 -12.82 -7.97 -1.57
C ILE A 81 -14.22 -7.46 -1.96
N ALA A 82 -15.10 -8.34 -2.44
CA ALA A 82 -16.47 -7.98 -2.80
C ALA A 82 -17.27 -7.45 -1.60
N PHE A 83 -17.11 -8.08 -0.43
CA PHE A 83 -17.71 -7.60 0.82
C PHE A 83 -17.21 -6.20 1.18
N LEU A 84 -15.88 -5.98 1.17
CA LEU A 84 -15.28 -4.69 1.48
C LEU A 84 -15.71 -3.59 0.50
N LYS A 85 -15.77 -3.86 -0.81
CA LYS A 85 -16.26 -2.91 -1.82
C LYS A 85 -17.68 -2.42 -1.51
N ARG A 86 -18.53 -3.30 -0.97
CA ARG A 86 -19.92 -3.03 -0.61
C ARG A 86 -20.08 -2.23 0.69
N VAL A 87 -19.28 -2.53 1.71
CA VAL A 87 -19.48 -1.98 3.07
C VAL A 87 -18.61 -0.77 3.39
N MET A 88 -17.46 -0.62 2.73
CA MET A 88 -16.58 0.50 2.97
C MET A 88 -17.09 1.77 2.27
N PRO A 89 -16.99 2.94 2.93
CA PRO A 89 -17.44 4.22 2.37
C PRO A 89 -16.63 4.64 1.13
#